data_AF-K6X474-F1
#
_entry.id   AF-K6X474-F1
#
_cell.length_a   1.000
_cell.length_b   1.000
_cell.length_c   1.000
_cell.angle_alpha   90.00
_cell.angle_beta   90.00
_cell.angle_gamma   90.00
#
_symmetry.space_group_name_H-M   'P 1'
#
loop_
_entity.id
_entity.type
_entity.pdbx_description
1 polymer ?
#
loop_
_entity_poly.entity_id
_entity_poly.type
_entity_poly.pdbx_seq_one_letter_code
_entity_poly.pdbx_strand_id
1 'polypeptide(L)'
;MNHTRLPGKKLLRGAAYTVAGAGIASAIAVGGVATAAPSAPPEHPAPHSTYVPGTHCSLAQVERALAKQDPALWMRIDTHPRAKHHFETTIMLTPQQRQARRAQFRHTHPNMAAIAKFARDHHLRWTRSNKDHDAVKRAEMTCARF
;
A
#
# COMPACT_ATOMS: atom_id res chain seq x y z
N MET A 1 7.40 73.08 23.22
CA MET A 1 7.76 73.56 21.87
C MET A 1 8.40 72.41 21.09
N ASN A 2 7.85 72.11 19.93
CA ASN A 2 8.52 71.62 18.71
C ASN A 2 8.90 70.12 18.52
N HIS A 3 8.07 69.51 17.65
CA HIS A 3 8.38 68.71 16.46
C HIS A 3 8.79 67.22 16.54
N THR A 4 7.79 66.38 16.22
CA THR A 4 7.74 65.35 15.16
C THR A 4 9.05 64.85 14.53
N ARG A 5 9.32 63.54 14.66
CA ARG A 5 9.70 62.59 13.58
C ARG A 5 9.88 61.18 14.16
N LEU A 6 9.00 60.24 13.81
CA LEU A 6 9.21 58.79 13.98
C LEU A 6 9.49 58.17 12.60
N PRO A 7 10.60 57.45 12.42
CA PRO A 7 10.69 56.42 11.40
C PRO A 7 11.07 55.06 12.00
N GLY A 8 10.60 53.99 11.38
CA GLY A 8 11.24 52.67 11.48
C GLY A 8 10.35 51.56 12.03
N LYS A 9 9.51 51.03 11.15
CA LYS A 9 8.81 49.76 11.31
C LYS A 9 9.80 48.62 11.61
N LYS A 10 9.56 47.82 12.66
CA LYS A 10 9.82 46.37 12.63
C LYS A 10 8.68 45.64 13.33
N LEU A 11 8.17 44.65 12.61
CA LEU A 11 6.89 44.01 12.77
C LEU A 11 6.85 43.06 13.96
N LEU A 12 5.68 43.05 14.59
CA LEU A 12 5.19 42.11 15.59
C LEU A 12 5.59 40.66 15.30
N ARG A 13 6.18 40.00 16.29
CA ARG A 13 6.11 38.53 16.42
C ARG A 13 4.83 38.19 17.17
N GLY A 14 3.74 38.06 16.43
CA GLY A 14 2.47 37.47 16.86
C GLY A 14 2.28 36.12 16.19
N ALA A 15 1.77 35.15 16.96
CA ALA A 15 1.47 33.79 16.52
C ALA A 15 0.46 33.76 15.35
N ALA A 16 0.67 32.87 14.39
CA ALA A 16 -0.35 32.43 13.47
C ALA A 16 -0.15 30.93 13.17
N TYR A 17 -1.03 30.12 13.74
CA TYR A 17 -1.27 28.74 13.31
C TYR A 17 -1.78 28.79 11.87
N THR A 18 -0.96 28.37 10.91
CA THR A 18 -1.44 28.14 9.54
C THR A 18 -1.77 26.65 9.39
N VAL A 19 -3.08 26.38 9.33
CA VAL A 19 -3.61 25.14 8.75
C VAL A 19 -3.20 25.14 7.28
N ALA A 20 -2.12 24.45 6.95
CA ALA A 20 -1.74 24.20 5.57
C ALA A 20 -2.71 23.15 4.99
N GLY A 21 -3.78 23.64 4.38
CA GLY A 21 -4.62 22.82 3.50
C GLY A 21 -3.76 22.27 2.37
N ALA A 22 -3.65 20.94 2.30
CA ALA A 22 -3.02 20.25 1.19
C ALA A 22 -3.94 20.36 -0.04
N GLY A 23 -3.77 21.42 -0.81
CA GLY A 23 -4.25 21.49 -2.19
C GLY A 23 -3.41 20.53 -3.03
N ILE A 24 -4.01 19.43 -3.48
CA ILE A 24 -3.37 18.49 -4.41
C ILE A 24 -3.38 19.17 -5.78
N ALA A 25 -2.35 19.96 -6.07
CA ALA A 25 -2.10 20.45 -7.42
C ALA A 25 -1.57 19.28 -8.26
N SER A 26 -2.41 18.77 -9.16
CA SER A 26 -2.01 17.85 -10.22
C SER A 26 -0.95 18.52 -11.10
N ALA A 27 0.32 18.19 -10.86
CA ALA A 27 1.40 18.47 -11.78
C ALA A 27 1.90 17.11 -12.31
N ILE A 28 1.42 16.75 -13.49
CA ILE A 28 2.04 15.74 -14.33
C ILE A 28 3.39 16.34 -14.75
N ALA A 29 4.45 15.99 -14.04
CA ALA A 29 5.81 16.36 -14.40
C ALA A 29 6.54 15.12 -14.93
N VAL A 30 6.85 15.19 -16.22
CA VAL A 30 7.70 14.28 -16.96
C VAL A 30 9.12 14.36 -16.39
N GLY A 31 9.72 13.21 -16.07
CA GLY A 31 11.17 13.08 -15.85
C GLY A 31 11.66 13.46 -14.45
N GLY A 32 12.08 12.44 -13.69
CA GLY A 32 12.78 12.62 -12.43
C GLY A 32 12.60 11.41 -11.54
N VAL A 33 13.68 10.71 -11.24
CA VAL A 33 13.74 9.63 -10.27
C VAL A 33 13.38 10.18 -8.88
N ALA A 34 12.09 10.26 -8.59
CA ALA A 34 11.61 10.48 -7.24
C ALA A 34 11.90 9.21 -6.45
N THR A 35 12.91 9.27 -5.58
CA THR A 35 13.07 8.35 -4.46
C THR A 35 11.90 8.58 -3.50
N ALA A 36 10.72 8.11 -3.91
CA ALA A 36 9.54 8.13 -3.08
C ALA A 36 9.82 7.28 -1.83
N ALA A 37 9.87 7.94 -0.67
CA ALA A 37 9.64 7.27 0.60
C ALA A 37 8.41 6.35 0.46
N PRO A 38 8.37 5.17 1.12
CA PRO A 38 7.38 4.14 0.84
C PRO A 38 5.99 4.74 0.96
N SER A 39 5.37 5.02 -0.19
CA SER A 39 4.03 5.53 -0.29
C SER A 39 3.13 4.53 0.39
N ALA A 40 2.28 5.04 1.28
CA ALA A 40 1.22 4.24 1.89
C ALA A 40 0.44 3.51 0.77
N PRO A 41 -0.06 2.29 1.02
CA PRO A 41 -0.87 1.60 0.03
C PRO A 41 -2.01 2.51 -0.46
N PRO A 42 -2.35 2.46 -1.75
CA PRO A 42 -3.45 3.25 -2.28
C PRO A 42 -4.74 2.97 -1.49
N GLU A 43 -5.41 4.02 -1.02
CA GLU A 43 -6.66 3.91 -0.25
C GLU A 43 -7.83 3.40 -1.11
N HIS A 44 -7.72 3.58 -2.43
CA HIS A 44 -8.70 3.13 -3.41
C HIS A 44 -8.22 1.91 -4.19
N PRO A 45 -9.15 1.00 -4.61
CA PRO A 45 -8.86 -0.06 -5.55
C PRO A 45 -8.06 0.45 -6.74
N ALA A 46 -6.95 -0.22 -7.06
CA ALA A 46 -6.23 0.11 -8.27
C ALA A 46 -7.15 -0.16 -9.48
N PRO A 47 -7.10 0.67 -10.53
CA PRO A 47 -7.79 0.35 -11.77
C PRO A 47 -7.47 -1.07 -12.24
N HIS A 48 -8.46 -1.76 -12.79
CA HIS A 48 -8.32 -3.13 -13.28
C HIS A 48 -7.22 -3.29 -14.36
N SER A 49 -6.87 -2.20 -15.05
CA SER A 49 -5.79 -2.12 -16.04
C SER A 49 -4.39 -1.92 -15.43
N THR A 50 -4.29 -1.65 -14.13
CA THR A 50 -3.00 -1.43 -13.46
C THR A 50 -2.21 -2.72 -13.37
N TYR A 51 -0.92 -2.65 -13.74
CA TYR A 51 0.00 -3.78 -13.66
C TYR A 51 0.36 -4.10 -12.21
N VAL A 52 0.30 -5.38 -11.85
CA VAL A 52 0.70 -5.87 -10.54
C VAL A 52 2.23 -5.79 -10.42
N PRO A 53 2.78 -5.07 -9.42
CA PRO A 53 4.22 -4.91 -9.27
C PRO A 53 4.97 -6.24 -9.16
N GLY A 54 6.03 -6.39 -9.95
CA GLY A 54 6.82 -7.63 -10.00
C GLY A 54 6.25 -8.71 -10.92
N THR A 55 5.18 -8.40 -11.67
CA THR A 55 4.62 -9.26 -12.71
C THR A 55 4.44 -8.48 -14.02
N HIS A 56 4.10 -9.18 -15.11
CA HIS A 56 3.76 -8.57 -16.40
C HIS A 56 2.24 -8.48 -16.64
N CYS A 57 1.43 -8.72 -15.61
CA CYS A 57 -0.02 -8.83 -15.75
C CYS A 57 -0.75 -7.66 -15.11
N SER A 58 -1.89 -7.30 -15.68
CA SER A 58 -2.83 -6.38 -15.03
C SER A 58 -3.57 -7.06 -13.87
N LEU A 59 -4.11 -6.25 -12.96
CA LEU A 59 -4.97 -6.70 -11.87
C LEU A 59 -6.08 -7.62 -12.37
N ALA A 60 -6.78 -7.20 -13.44
CA ALA A 60 -7.86 -7.99 -14.02
C ALA A 60 -7.42 -9.36 -14.54
N GLN A 61 -6.20 -9.47 -15.09
CA GLN A 61 -5.67 -10.76 -15.54
C GLN A 61 -5.42 -11.69 -14.35
N VAL A 62 -4.88 -11.15 -13.26
CA VAL A 62 -4.64 -11.95 -12.05
C VAL A 62 -5.96 -12.37 -11.39
N GLU A 63 -6.96 -11.49 -11.33
CA GLU A 63 -8.30 -11.82 -10.85
C GLU A 63 -8.95 -12.94 -11.68
N ARG A 64 -8.89 -12.85 -13.02
CA ARG A 64 -9.39 -13.91 -13.91
C ARG A 64 -8.64 -15.23 -13.74
N ALA A 65 -7.32 -15.17 -13.64
CA ALA A 65 -6.50 -16.35 -13.40
C ALA A 65 -6.86 -17.01 -12.07
N LEU A 66 -7.05 -16.22 -11.01
CA LEU A 66 -7.45 -16.71 -9.69
C LEU A 66 -8.85 -17.32 -9.72
N ALA A 67 -9.81 -16.67 -10.39
CA ALA A 67 -11.16 -17.18 -10.58
C ALA A 67 -11.21 -18.52 -11.33
N LYS A 68 -10.28 -18.76 -12.25
CA LYS A 68 -10.18 -20.03 -13.00
C LYS A 68 -9.42 -21.12 -12.25
N GLN A 69 -8.36 -20.77 -11.54
CA GLN A 69 -7.48 -21.74 -10.86
C GLN A 69 -7.99 -22.15 -9.49
N ASP A 70 -8.59 -21.23 -8.76
CA ASP A 70 -9.19 -21.48 -7.45
C ASP A 70 -10.51 -20.71 -7.32
N PRO A 71 -11.59 -21.22 -7.95
CA PRO A 71 -12.90 -20.57 -7.91
C PRO A 71 -13.46 -20.47 -6.49
N ALA A 72 -13.11 -21.42 -5.62
CA ALA A 72 -13.56 -21.41 -4.23
C ALA A 72 -12.91 -20.29 -3.42
N LEU A 73 -11.63 -20.00 -3.65
CA LEU A 73 -10.94 -18.84 -3.06
C LEU A 73 -11.47 -17.54 -3.66
N TRP A 74 -11.56 -17.45 -5.00
CA TRP A 74 -12.05 -16.25 -5.65
C TRP A 74 -13.46 -15.88 -5.18
N MET A 75 -14.35 -16.85 -5.06
CA MET A 75 -15.69 -16.63 -4.50
C MET A 75 -15.61 -16.01 -3.11
N ARG A 76 -14.75 -16.50 -2.20
CA ARG A 76 -14.60 -15.91 -0.86
C ARG A 76 -14.12 -14.46 -0.90
N ILE A 77 -13.24 -14.12 -1.85
CA ILE A 77 -12.70 -12.78 -2.02
C ILE A 77 -13.76 -11.85 -2.61
N ASP A 78 -14.37 -12.25 -3.73
CA ASP A 78 -15.27 -11.41 -4.52
C ASP A 78 -16.62 -11.17 -3.84
N THR A 79 -17.15 -12.14 -3.08
CA THR A 79 -18.42 -11.98 -2.36
C THR A 79 -18.32 -11.07 -1.14
N HIS A 80 -17.11 -10.73 -0.67
CA HIS A 80 -16.91 -9.91 0.52
C HIS A 80 -16.15 -8.62 0.16
N PRO A 81 -16.80 -7.44 0.13
CA PRO A 81 -16.17 -6.19 -0.30
C PRO A 81 -14.87 -5.86 0.43
N ARG A 82 -14.81 -6.16 1.73
CA ARG A 82 -13.59 -5.97 2.53
C ARG A 82 -12.45 -6.91 2.15
N ALA A 83 -12.77 -8.16 1.80
CA ALA A 83 -11.77 -9.14 1.37
C ALA A 83 -11.24 -8.79 -0.02
N LYS A 84 -12.13 -8.37 -0.93
CA LYS A 84 -11.78 -7.87 -2.26
C LYS A 84 -10.86 -6.66 -2.19
N HIS A 85 -11.26 -5.62 -1.44
CA HIS A 85 -10.42 -4.44 -1.24
C HIS A 85 -9.06 -4.80 -0.62
N HIS A 86 -9.04 -5.71 0.36
CA HIS A 86 -7.78 -6.16 0.96
C HIS A 86 -6.88 -6.90 -0.05
N PHE A 87 -7.47 -7.71 -0.93
CA PHE A 87 -6.76 -8.40 -2.01
C PHE A 87 -6.16 -7.40 -3.00
N GLU A 88 -6.97 -6.50 -3.55
CA GLU A 88 -6.57 -5.49 -4.54
C GLU A 88 -5.48 -4.55 -3.99
N THR A 89 -5.61 -4.10 -2.74
CA THR A 89 -4.61 -3.23 -2.11
C THR A 89 -3.32 -3.97 -1.79
N THR A 90 -3.40 -5.25 -1.39
CA THR A 90 -2.23 -6.04 -1.00
C THR A 90 -1.43 -6.51 -2.21
N ILE A 91 -2.12 -6.90 -3.29
CA ILE A 91 -1.45 -7.37 -4.51
C ILE A 91 -0.67 -6.25 -5.20
N MET A 92 -1.13 -5.01 -5.02
CA MET A 92 -0.47 -3.80 -5.53
C MET A 92 0.74 -3.33 -4.72
N LEU A 93 1.09 -4.01 -3.62
CA LEU A 93 2.30 -3.66 -2.87
C LEU A 93 3.56 -4.11 -3.62
N THR A 94 4.53 -3.21 -3.76
CA THR A 94 5.87 -3.56 -4.25
C THR A 94 6.60 -4.49 -3.28
N PRO A 95 7.61 -5.25 -3.71
CA PRO A 95 8.42 -6.09 -2.81
C PRO A 95 9.00 -5.31 -1.62
N GLN A 96 9.48 -4.08 -1.87
CA GLN A 96 10.02 -3.20 -0.84
C GLN A 96 8.94 -2.75 0.16
N GLN A 97 7.75 -2.35 -0.32
CA GLN A 97 6.63 -1.99 0.55
C GLN A 97 6.15 -3.19 1.38
N ARG A 98 6.12 -4.40 0.80
CA ARG A 98 5.79 -5.62 1.55
C ARG A 98 6.82 -5.88 2.66
N GLN A 99 8.10 -5.68 2.39
CA GLN A 99 9.16 -5.81 3.40
C GLN A 99 9.03 -4.77 4.51
N ALA A 100 8.80 -3.50 4.15
CA ALA A 100 8.57 -2.42 5.11
C ALA A 100 7.34 -2.68 5.99
N ARG A 101 6.22 -3.10 5.40
CA ARG A 101 5.00 -3.46 6.14
C ARG A 101 5.23 -4.63 7.10
N ARG A 102 6.00 -5.65 6.69
CA ARG A 102 6.40 -6.75 7.58
C ARG A 102 7.29 -6.26 8.72
N ALA A 103 8.22 -5.34 8.47
CA ALA A 103 9.07 -4.77 9.51
C ALA A 103 8.25 -3.94 10.51
N GLN A 104 7.34 -3.08 10.02
CA GLN A 104 6.42 -2.32 10.86
C GLN A 104 5.53 -3.24 11.69
N PHE A 105 4.96 -4.29 11.09
CA PHE A 105 4.15 -5.26 11.83
C PHE A 105 4.94 -5.91 12.96
N ARG A 106 6.21 -6.28 12.73
CA ARG A 106 7.06 -6.85 13.79
C ARG A 106 7.32 -5.87 14.93
N HIS A 107 7.47 -4.59 14.60
CA HIS A 107 7.69 -3.54 15.59
C HIS A 107 6.43 -3.25 16.42
N THR A 108 5.28 -3.08 15.76
CA THR A 108 4.01 -2.74 16.43
C THR A 108 3.36 -3.93 17.14
N HIS A 109 3.63 -5.15 16.70
CA HIS A 109 3.05 -6.38 17.26
C HIS A 109 4.14 -7.40 17.65
N PRO A 110 4.99 -7.09 18.65
CA PRO A 110 6.15 -7.92 18.99
C PRO A 110 5.76 -9.35 19.41
N ASN A 111 4.67 -9.51 20.16
CA ASN A 111 4.20 -10.84 20.60
C ASN A 111 3.73 -11.70 19.41
N MET A 112 2.97 -11.12 18.48
CA MET A 112 2.52 -11.84 17.27
C MET A 112 3.69 -12.18 16.36
N ALA A 113 4.68 -11.28 16.26
CA ALA A 113 5.91 -11.55 15.53
C ALA A 113 6.72 -12.70 16.15
N ALA A 114 6.81 -12.75 17.48
CA ALA A 114 7.45 -13.85 18.20
C ALA A 114 6.73 -15.18 17.96
N ILE A 115 5.40 -15.21 18.05
CA ILE A 115 4.58 -16.40 17.75
C ILE A 115 4.79 -16.84 16.29
N ALA A 116 4.75 -15.91 15.33
CA ALA A 116 4.96 -16.22 13.93
C ALA A 116 6.40 -16.70 13.63
N LYS A 117 7.39 -16.22 14.38
CA LYS A 117 8.77 -16.74 14.31
C LYS A 117 8.85 -18.15 14.88
N PHE A 118 8.34 -18.37 16.09
CA PHE A 118 8.27 -19.69 16.72
C PHE A 118 7.59 -20.72 15.81
N ALA A 119 6.43 -20.38 15.26
CA ALA A 119 5.71 -21.26 14.35
C ALA A 119 6.53 -21.65 13.11
N ARG A 120 7.33 -20.73 12.55
CA ARG A 120 8.22 -21.03 11.42
C ARG A 120 9.39 -21.92 11.84
N ASP A 121 10.06 -21.59 12.93
CA ASP A 121 11.25 -22.31 13.42
C ASP A 121 10.90 -23.76 13.82
N HIS A 122 9.66 -23.99 14.27
CA HIS A 122 9.14 -25.30 14.65
C HIS A 122 8.24 -25.96 13.59
N HIS A 123 8.26 -25.47 12.34
CA HIS A 123 7.49 -26.02 11.22
C HIS A 123 5.97 -26.17 11.49
N LEU A 124 5.40 -25.35 12.38
CA LEU A 124 3.96 -25.29 12.63
C LEU A 124 3.26 -24.64 11.42
N ARG A 125 2.58 -25.45 10.62
CA ARG A 125 1.97 -25.01 9.36
C ARG A 125 0.57 -24.42 9.59
N TRP A 126 0.40 -23.15 9.21
CA TRP A 126 -0.90 -22.53 8.99
C TRP A 126 -1.44 -22.99 7.62
N THR A 127 -2.03 -24.19 7.57
CA THR A 127 -2.34 -24.90 6.32
C THR A 127 -3.26 -24.14 5.37
N ARG A 128 -4.29 -23.45 5.88
CA ARG A 128 -5.25 -22.70 5.06
C ARG A 128 -4.64 -21.42 4.46
N SER A 129 -3.96 -20.62 5.28
CA SER A 129 -3.34 -19.37 4.81
C SER A 129 -2.26 -19.62 3.76
N ASN A 130 -1.51 -20.72 3.88
CA ASN A 130 -0.49 -21.07 2.89
C ASN A 130 -1.12 -21.47 1.55
N LYS A 131 -2.20 -22.27 1.56
CA LYS A 131 -2.91 -22.67 0.33
C LYS A 131 -3.44 -21.47 -0.44
N ASP A 132 -4.09 -20.53 0.24
CA ASP A 132 -4.67 -19.34 -0.39
C ASP A 132 -3.56 -18.42 -0.96
N HIS A 133 -2.48 -18.22 -0.21
CA HIS A 133 -1.33 -17.47 -0.67
C HIS A 133 -0.65 -18.12 -1.89
N ASP A 134 -0.51 -19.45 -1.87
CA ASP A 134 0.08 -20.18 -2.99
C ASP A 134 -0.83 -20.14 -4.23
N ALA A 135 -2.16 -20.11 -4.07
CA ALA A 135 -3.11 -19.90 -5.16
C ALA A 135 -2.96 -18.52 -5.79
N VAL A 136 -2.85 -17.46 -4.98
CA VAL A 136 -2.59 -16.10 -5.48
C VAL A 136 -1.26 -16.03 -6.22
N LYS A 137 -0.19 -16.61 -5.66
CA LYS A 137 1.11 -16.68 -6.36
C LYS A 137 1.04 -17.43 -7.68
N ARG A 138 0.32 -18.56 -7.74
CA ARG A 138 0.12 -19.28 -9.01
C ARG A 138 -0.61 -18.40 -10.02
N ALA A 139 -1.63 -17.67 -9.61
CA ALA A 139 -2.34 -16.73 -10.47
C ALA A 139 -1.40 -15.61 -10.96
N GLU A 140 -0.60 -15.00 -10.09
CA GLU A 140 0.43 -14.00 -10.47
C GLU A 140 1.46 -14.53 -11.48
N MET A 141 1.84 -15.81 -11.40
CA MET A 141 2.82 -16.40 -12.33
C MET A 141 2.22 -16.82 -13.68
N THR A 142 0.93 -17.08 -13.74
CA THR A 142 0.27 -17.71 -14.91
C THR A 142 -0.80 -16.83 -15.55
N CYS A 143 -1.01 -15.62 -15.01
CA CYS A 143 -1.99 -14.64 -15.45
C CYS A 143 -1.90 -14.27 -16.93
N ALA A 144 -0.73 -14.38 -17.57
CA ALA A 144 -0.60 -14.14 -19.01
C ALA A 144 -1.41 -15.12 -19.88
N ARG A 145 -1.86 -16.24 -19.31
CA ARG A 145 -2.71 -17.24 -19.98
C ARG A 145 -4.21 -16.90 -19.92
N PHE A 146 -4.58 -15.80 -19.25
CA PHE A 146 -5.96 -15.38 -18.92
C PHE A 146 -6.16 -13.86 -19.15
#